data_AF-A0A7I6NCS3-F1
#
_entry.id   AF-A0A7I6NCS3-F1
#
_cell.length_a   1.000
_cell.length_b   1.000
_cell.length_c   1.000
_cell.angle_alpha   90.00
_cell.angle_beta   90.00
_cell.angle_gamma   90.00
#
_symmetry.space_group_name_H-M   'P 1'
#
loop_
_entity.id
_entity.type
_entity.pdbx_description
1 polymer ?
#
loop_
_entity_poly.entity_id
_entity_poly.type
_entity_poly.pdbx_seq_one_letter_code
_entity_poly.pdbx_strand_id
1 'polypeptide(L)' 'MATWSMYLFQDSNSPYMDNLIMFHNLNMMIMLSIITL' A
#
# COMPACT_ATOMS: atom_id res chain seq x y z
N MET A 1 10.28 2.53 -10.77
CA MET A 1 10.27 3.96 -11.20
C MET A 1 8.83 4.40 -11.25
N ALA A 2 8.51 5.61 -10.79
CA ALA A 2 7.13 6.08 -10.80
C ALA A 2 6.69 6.33 -12.25
N THR A 3 5.55 5.74 -12.65
CA THR A 3 4.89 6.10 -13.89
C THR A 3 3.88 7.21 -13.62
N TRP A 4 3.54 7.97 -14.66
CA TRP A 4 2.48 8.98 -14.58
C TRP A 4 1.16 8.30 -14.16
N SER A 5 0.38 8.95 -13.29
CA SER A 5 -0.91 8.46 -12.75
C SER A 5 -0.85 7.19 -11.86
N MET A 6 0.23 6.98 -11.10
CA MET A 6 0.28 5.90 -10.10
C MET A 6 -0.59 6.20 -8.87
N TYR A 7 -1.56 5.31 -8.61
CA TYR A 7 -2.36 5.27 -7.37
C TYR A 7 -1.92 4.18 -6.39
N LEU A 8 -1.08 3.25 -6.85
CA LEU A 8 -0.54 2.13 -6.07
C LEU A 8 0.98 2.29 -5.89
N PHE A 9 1.53 1.56 -4.93
CA PHE A 9 2.99 1.46 -4.77
C PHE A 9 3.64 0.79 -5.99
N GLN A 10 4.89 1.15 -6.23
CA GLN A 10 5.74 0.46 -7.21
C GLN A 10 6.04 -0.96 -6.75
N ASP A 11 6.41 -1.82 -7.71
CA ASP A 11 6.88 -3.16 -7.40
C ASP A 11 8.06 -3.10 -6.43
N SER A 12 8.03 -3.99 -5.44
CA SER A 12 9.06 -4.09 -4.42
C SER A 12 10.38 -4.56 -5.03
N ASN A 13 11.46 -3.94 -4.58
CA ASN A 13 12.83 -4.29 -4.97
C ASN A 13 13.60 -4.99 -3.84
N SER A 14 12.96 -5.21 -2.69
CA SER A 14 13.56 -5.82 -1.52
C SER A 14 12.49 -6.44 -0.60
N PRO A 15 12.83 -7.48 0.19
CA PRO A 15 11.90 -8.10 1.14
C PRO A 15 11.39 -7.13 2.22
N TYR A 16 12.16 -6.07 2.52
CA TYR A 16 11.72 -5.05 3.47
C TYR A 16 10.59 -4.18 2.88
N MET A 17 10.67 -3.85 1.60
CA MET A 17 9.62 -3.09 0.92
C MET A 17 8.32 -3.91 0.82
N ASP A 18 8.41 -5.22 0.63
CA ASP A 18 7.24 -6.11 0.68
C ASP A 18 6.52 -6.02 2.03
N ASN A 19 7.27 -6.08 3.14
CA ASN A 19 6.71 -5.98 4.48
C ASN A 19 6.02 -4.63 4.72
N LEU A 20 6.58 -3.53 4.21
CA LEU A 20 5.97 -2.21 4.33
C LEU A 20 4.68 -2.09 3.51
N ILE A 21 4.65 -2.65 2.30
CA ILE A 21 3.44 -2.70 1.48
C ILE A 21 2.36 -3.53 2.18
N MET A 22 2.70 -4.68 2.76
CA MET A 22 1.76 -5.49 3.54
C MET A 22 1.22 -4.75 4.77
N PHE A 23 2.08 -4.06 5.52
CA PHE A 23 1.65 -3.24 6.66
C PHE A 23 0.72 -2.11 6.23
N HIS A 24 1.06 -1.40 5.15
CA HIS A 24 0.20 -0.35 4.59
C HIS A 24 -1.16 -0.90 4.17
N ASN A 25 -1.21 -2.03 3.47
CA ASN A 25 -2.47 -2.62 3.01
C ASN A 25 -3.38 -3.01 4.17
N LEU A 26 -2.81 -3.55 5.26
CA LEU A 26 -3.56 -3.83 6.48
C LEU A 26 -4.14 -2.54 7.09
N ASN A 27 -3.33 -1.49 7.21
CA ASN A 27 -3.81 -0.20 7.75
C ASN A 27 -4.88 0.44 6.86
N MET A 28 -4.74 0.37 5.54
CA MET A 28 -5.73 0.89 4.60
C MET A 28 -7.06 0.14 4.69
N MET A 29 -7.06 -1.18 4.89
CA MET A 29 -8.29 -1.93 5.14
C MET A 29 -8.99 -1.45 6.41
N ILE A 30 -8.25 -1.21 7.48
CA ILE A 30 -8.80 -0.68 8.73
C ILE A 30 -9.39 0.72 8.51
N MET A 31 -8.64 1.63 7.88
CA MET A 31 -9.15 2.98 7.60
C MET A 31 -10.40 2.96 6.72
N LEU A 32 -10.44 2.12 5.67
CA LEU A 32 -11.64 1.97 4.83
C LEU A 32 -12.83 1.43 5.61
N SER A 33 -12.62 0.46 6.51
CA SER A 33 -13.70 -0.03 7.36
C SER A 33 -14.27 1.07 8.26
N ILE A 34 -13.42 1.97 8.77
CA ILE A 34 -13.86 3.11 9.61
C ILE A 34 -14.60 4.15 8.77
N ILE A 35 -14.14 4.44 7.55
CA ILE A 35 -14.75 5.46 6.68
C ILE A 35 -16.10 5.02 6.13
N THR A 36 -16.28 3.71 5.91
CA THR A 36 -17.50 3.14 5.30
C THR A 36 -18.63 2.84 6.29
N LEU A 37 -18.30 2.72 7.59
CA LEU A 37 -19.26 2.62 8.69
C LEU A 37 -19.79 4.00 9.10
#